data_AF-A0A2V8L0A9-F1
#
_entry.id   AF-A0A2V8L0A9-F1
#
_cell.length_a   1.000
_cell.length_b   1.000
_cell.length_c   1.000
_cell.angle_alpha   90.00
_cell.angle_beta   90.00
_cell.angle_gamma   90.00
#
_symmetry.space_group_name_H-M   'P 1'
#
loop_
_entity.id
_entity.type
_entity.pdbx_description
1 polymer ?
#
loop_
_entity_poly.entity_id
_entity_poly.type
_entity_poly.pdbx_seq_one_letter_code
_entity_poly.pdbx_strand_id
1 'polypeptide(L)'
;MENKAPSQNIQDVYLNTVRREKLPVTVFLISGVKLIGKIKGFDKYSVILEANSQEQLIFKHAISTVTTAKMTSAPPPPPPPLPQTAATERT
;
A
#
# COMPACT_ATOMS: atom_id res chain seq x y z
N MET A 1 -32.79 -6.88 -24.34
CA MET A 1 -32.47 -6.13 -23.11
C MET A 1 -31.03 -6.42 -22.79
N GLU A 2 -30.12 -5.50 -23.10
CA GLU A 2 -28.68 -5.67 -22.86
C GLU A 2 -28.43 -5.48 -21.37
N ASN A 3 -28.03 -6.54 -20.67
CA ASN A 3 -27.76 -6.52 -19.25
C ASN A 3 -26.39 -5.87 -19.02
N LYS A 4 -26.36 -4.53 -18.99
CA LYS A 4 -25.15 -3.76 -18.68
C LYS A 4 -24.78 -4.06 -17.23
N ALA A 5 -23.75 -4.90 -17.04
CA ALA A 5 -23.22 -5.19 -15.72
C ALA A 5 -23.01 -3.87 -14.96
N PRO A 6 -23.46 -3.76 -13.70
CA PRO A 6 -23.33 -2.53 -12.94
C PRO A 6 -21.86 -2.14 -12.90
N SER A 7 -21.54 -0.91 -13.33
CA SER A 7 -20.20 -0.35 -13.23
C SER A 7 -19.78 -0.43 -11.77
N GLN A 8 -18.88 -1.36 -11.45
CA GLN A 8 -18.47 -1.58 -10.07
C GLN A 8 -17.76 -0.32 -9.55
N ASN A 9 -18.17 0.15 -8.38
CA ASN A 9 -17.60 1.32 -7.73
C ASN A 9 -16.10 1.08 -7.46
N ILE A 10 -15.24 1.89 -8.09
CA ILE A 10 -13.78 1.77 -7.97
C ILE A 10 -13.28 1.77 -6.53
N GLN A 11 -13.95 2.54 -5.65
CA GLN A 11 -13.61 2.60 -4.22
C GLN A 11 -13.88 1.25 -3.55
N ASP A 12 -15.07 0.69 -3.77
CA ASP A 12 -15.47 -0.57 -3.15
C ASP A 12 -14.64 -1.74 -3.71
N VAL A 13 -14.34 -1.73 -5.01
CA VAL A 13 -13.46 -2.72 -5.65
C VAL A 13 -12.06 -2.66 -5.03
N TYR A 14 -11.49 -1.47 -4.88
CA TYR A 14 -10.17 -1.28 -4.28
C TYR A 14 -10.14 -1.76 -2.82
N LEU A 15 -11.04 -1.24 -1.98
CA LEU A 15 -11.07 -1.57 -0.55
C LEU A 15 -11.39 -3.05 -0.30
N ASN A 16 -12.27 -3.68 -1.10
CA ASN A 16 -12.53 -5.12 -1.00
C ASN A 16 -11.31 -5.95 -1.37
N THR A 17 -10.58 -5.56 -2.42
CA THR A 17 -9.37 -6.28 -2.85
C THR A 17 -8.33 -6.25 -1.76
N VAL A 18 -8.02 -5.06 -1.22
CA VAL A 18 -7.08 -4.87 -0.12
C VAL A 18 -7.46 -5.67 1.12
N ARG A 19 -8.74 -5.62 1.53
CA ARG A 19 -9.27 -6.35 2.69
C ARG A 19 -9.15 -7.86 2.49
N ARG A 20 -9.62 -8.38 1.35
CA ARG A 20 -9.64 -9.83 1.06
C ARG A 20 -8.24 -10.41 1.02
N GLU A 21 -7.30 -9.71 0.39
CA GLU A 21 -5.90 -10.15 0.26
C GLU A 21 -5.05 -9.81 1.49
N LYS A 22 -5.64 -9.15 2.50
CA LYS A 22 -4.96 -8.74 3.74
C LYS A 22 -3.69 -7.93 3.47
N LEU A 23 -3.71 -7.11 2.41
CA LEU A 23 -2.55 -6.34 1.98
C LEU A 23 -2.21 -5.26 3.01
N PRO A 24 -0.92 -5.06 3.33
CA PRO A 24 -0.52 -3.92 4.13
C PRO A 24 -0.79 -2.61 3.37
N VAL A 25 -1.41 -1.66 4.06
CA VAL A 25 -1.71 -0.33 3.53
C VAL A 25 -1.07 0.77 4.37
N THR A 26 -0.83 1.90 3.71
CA THR A 26 -0.61 3.18 4.37
C THR A 26 -1.82 4.08 4.09
N VAL A 27 -2.43 4.59 5.16
CA VAL A 27 -3.51 5.57 5.12
C VAL A 27 -2.94 6.91 5.54
N PHE A 28 -3.05 7.90 4.67
CA PHE A 28 -2.68 9.28 4.94
C PHE A 28 -3.94 10.05 5.31
N LEU A 29 -3.89 10.74 6.45
CA LEU A 29 -4.95 11.63 6.88
C LEU A 29 -4.75 13.03 6.30
N ILE A 30 -5.84 13.81 6.22
CA ILE A 30 -5.79 15.23 5.81
C ILE A 30 -4.91 16.04 6.76
N SER A 31 -4.83 15.66 8.04
CA SER A 31 -3.94 16.27 9.03
C SER A 31 -2.45 16.04 8.76
N GLY A 32 -2.10 15.15 7.81
CA GLY A 32 -0.71 14.75 7.53
C GLY A 32 -0.24 13.54 8.35
N VAL A 33 -1.04 13.04 9.29
CA VAL A 33 -0.73 11.81 10.04
C VAL A 33 -0.75 10.60 9.10
N LYS A 34 0.23 9.70 9.24
CA LYS A 34 0.28 8.41 8.55
C LYS A 34 -0.11 7.27 9.48
N LEU A 35 -0.97 6.39 9.01
CA LEU A 35 -1.38 5.17 9.70
C LEU A 35 -1.00 3.98 8.82
N ILE A 36 -0.37 2.96 9.40
CA ILE A 36 0.06 1.76 8.67
C ILE A 36 -0.64 0.56 9.30
N GLY A 37 -1.26 -0.29 8.50
CA GLY A 37 -2.00 -1.43 9.00
C GLY A 37 -2.64 -2.26 7.90
N LYS A 38 -3.68 -3.01 8.26
CA LYS A 38 -4.49 -3.80 7.33
C LYS A 38 -5.96 -3.40 7.45
N ILE A 39 -6.66 -3.34 6.32
CA ILE A 39 -8.10 -3.05 6.33
C ILE A 39 -8.84 -4.32 6.73
N LYS A 40 -9.61 -4.26 7.82
CA LYS A 40 -10.47 -5.37 8.30
C LYS A 40 -11.89 -5.28 7.74
N GLY A 41 -12.39 -4.05 7.56
CA GLY A 41 -13.73 -3.77 7.08
C GLY A 41 -13.87 -2.33 6.63
N PHE A 42 -14.95 -2.03 5.91
CA PHE A 42 -15.30 -0.68 5.52
C PHE A 42 -16.80 -0.62 5.20
N ASP A 43 -17.35 0.58 5.27
CA ASP A 43 -18.70 0.88 4.80
C ASP A 43 -18.68 2.13 3.91
N LYS A 44 -19.83 2.77 3.70
CA LYS A 44 -19.95 3.98 2.89
C LYS A 44 -19.10 5.16 3.41
N TYR A 45 -18.89 5.29 4.72
CA TYR A 45 -18.31 6.47 5.36
C TYR A 45 -17.04 6.21 6.16
N SER A 46 -16.69 4.96 6.42
CA SER A 46 -15.63 4.58 7.35
C SER A 46 -14.84 3.35 6.90
N VAL A 47 -13.66 3.17 7.50
CA VAL A 47 -12.74 2.04 7.32
C VAL A 47 -12.25 1.60 8.68
N ILE A 48 -12.22 0.29 8.94
CA ILE A 48 -11.57 -0.31 10.11
C ILE A 48 -10.14 -0.70 9.71
N LEU A 49 -9.17 -0.06 10.34
CA LEU A 49 -7.75 -0.35 10.19
C LEU A 49 -7.24 -1.10 11.43
N GLU A 50 -6.63 -2.27 11.23
CA GLU A 50 -5.94 -3.01 12.28
C GLU A 50 -4.44 -2.74 12.22
N ALA A 51 -3.88 -2.32 13.35
CA ALA A 51 -2.44 -2.10 13.56
C ALA A 51 -2.07 -2.45 15.00
N ASN A 52 -0.97 -3.19 15.21
CA ASN A 52 -0.49 -3.57 16.54
C ASN A 52 -1.57 -4.23 17.43
N SER A 53 -2.35 -5.14 16.85
CA SER A 53 -3.48 -5.82 17.51
C SER A 53 -4.58 -4.90 18.04
N GLN A 54 -4.63 -3.65 17.57
CA GLN A 54 -5.69 -2.69 17.86
C GLN A 54 -6.45 -2.33 16.58
N GLU A 55 -7.77 -2.23 16.69
CA GLU A 55 -8.64 -1.79 15.62
C GLU A 55 -8.98 -0.31 15.79
N GLN A 56 -8.89 0.44 14.69
CA GLN A 56 -9.19 1.86 14.64
C GLN A 56 -10.26 2.10 13.59
N LEU A 57 -11.38 2.72 14.01
CA LEU A 57 -12.40 3.20 13.10
C LEU A 57 -11.97 4.58 12.56
N ILE A 58 -11.75 4.66 11.26
CA ILE A 58 -11.30 5.87 10.58
C ILE A 58 -12.42 6.35 9.66
N PHE A 59 -12.84 7.61 9.82
CA PHE A 59 -13.80 8.22 8.92
C PHE A 59 -13.15 8.66 7.61
N LYS A 60 -13.80 8.38 6.48
CA LYS A 60 -13.30 8.68 5.14
C LYS A 60 -13.10 10.17 4.89
N HIS A 61 -13.86 11.05 5.55
CA HIS A 61 -13.67 12.50 5.45
C HIS A 61 -12.34 12.98 6.03
N ALA A 62 -11.67 12.17 6.85
CA ALA A 62 -10.35 12.48 7.40
C ALA A 62 -9.21 11.88 6.59
N ILE A 63 -9.50 11.03 5.58
CA ILE A 63 -8.50 10.33 4.78
C ILE A 63 -8.21 11.14 3.51
N SER A 64 -6.95 11.44 3.25
CA SER A 64 -6.50 12.05 2.00
C SER A 64 -6.11 11.01 0.96
N THR A 65 -5.46 9.91 1.36
CA THR A 65 -4.97 8.89 0.42
C THR A 65 -4.85 7.52 1.10
N VAL A 66 -5.08 6.44 0.33
CA VAL A 66 -4.80 5.06 0.73
C VAL A 66 -3.85 4.46 -0.30
N THR A 67 -2.73 3.90 0.14
CA THR A 67 -1.77 3.22 -0.73
C THR A 67 -1.54 1.79 -0.26
N THR A 68 -1.35 0.88 -1.20
CA THR A 68 -0.91 -0.50 -0.92
C THR A 68 0.59 -0.60 -1.14
N ALA A 69 1.31 -1.17 -0.18
CA ALA A 69 2.72 -1.49 -0.39
C ALA A 69 2.81 -2.74 -1.28
N LYS A 70 2.65 -2.58 -2.59
CA LYS A 70 3.04 -3.64 -3.51
C LYS A 70 4.56 -3.66 -3.49
N MET A 71 5.15 -4.69 -2.87
CA MET A 71 6.57 -4.98 -3.06
C MET A 71 6.76 -5.16 -4.57
N THR A 72 7.29 -4.13 -5.24
CA THR A 72 7.87 -4.33 -6.56
C THR A 72 9.06 -5.24 -6.32
N SER A 73 8.97 -6.48 -6.79
CA SER A 73 10.11 -7.39 -6.94
C SER A 73 11.06 -6.85 -8.01
N ALA A 74 11.51 -5.59 -7.89
CA ALA A 74 12.63 -5.10 -8.63
C ALA A 74 13.86 -5.75 -7.98
N PRO A 75 14.64 -6.56 -8.72
CA PRO A 75 15.92 -7.04 -8.19
C PRO A 75 16.75 -5.82 -7.77
N PRO A 76 17.52 -5.92 -6.67
CA PRO A 76 18.40 -4.82 -6.26
C PRO A 76 19.26 -4.41 -7.47
N PRO A 77 19.50 -3.10 -7.68
CA PRO A 77 20.36 -2.65 -8.76
C PRO A 77 21.71 -3.40 -8.65
N PRO A 78 22.31 -3.81 -9.79
CA PRO A 78 23.57 -4.53 -9.75
C PRO A 78 24.59 -3.72 -8.94
N PRO A 79 25.40 -4.38 -8.09
CA PRO A 79 26.40 -3.68 -7.31
C PRO A 79 27.31 -2.89 -8.26
N PRO A 80 27.70 -1.66 -7.91
CA PRO A 80 28.66 -0.90 -8.71
C PRO A 80 29.93 -1.74 -8.91
N PRO A 81 30.55 -1.71 -10.10
CA PRO A 81 31.76 -2.47 -10.35
C PRO A 81 32.80 -2.09 -9.28
N LEU A 82 33.26 -3.11 -8.55
CA LEU A 82 34.30 -2.93 -7.53
C LEU A 82 35.50 -2.24 -8.19
N PRO A 83 36.12 -1.24 -7.53
CA PRO A 83 37.38 -0.67 -8.01
C PRO A 83 38.38 -1.81 -8.15
N GLN A 84 38.84 -2.07 -9.37
CA GLN A 84 39.96 -2.97 -9.58
C GLN A 84 41.15 -2.33 -8.87
N THR A 85 41.54 -2.87 -7.71
CA THR A 85 42.82 -2.56 -7.11
C THR A 85 43.87 -3.04 -8.09
N ALA A 86 44.41 -2.10 -8.88
CA ALA A 86 45.61 -2.28 -9.67
C ALA A 86 46.77 -2.50 -8.69
N ALA A 87 46.90 -3.74 -8.25
CA ALA A 87 48.11 -4.22 -7.63
C ALA A 87 49.05 -4.64 -8.76
N THR A 88 50.25 -4.08 -8.72
CA THR A 88 51.47 -4.54 -9.39
C THR A 88 51.65 -4.09 -10.84
N GLU A 89 52.59 -3.17 -11.03
CA GLU A 89 53.81 -3.41 -11.82
C GLU A 89 54.88 -2.48 -11.23
N ARG A 90 55.85 -3.03 -10.48
CA ARG A 90 57.23 -3.23 -10.93
C ARG A 90 57.85 -1.98 -11.57
N THR A 91 58.66 -1.26 -10.80
CA THR A 91 60.13 -1.15 -10.94
C THR A 91 60.66 -0.21 -9.85
#